data_AF-A0A7V9E4Y9-F1
#
_entry.id   AF-A0A7V9E4Y9-F1
#
_cell.length_a   1.000
_cell.length_b   1.000
_cell.length_c   1.000
_cell.angle_alpha   90.00
_cell.angle_beta   90.00
_cell.angle_gamma   90.00
#
_symmetry.space_group_name_H-M   'P 1'
#
loop_
_entity.id
_entity.type
_entity.pdbx_description
1 polymer ?
#
loop_
_entity_poly.entity_id
_entity_poly.type
_entity_poly.pdbx_seq_one_letter_code
_entity_poly.pdbx_strand_id
1 'polypeptide(L)' 'MAWGTVELEPEVRDWLEALTTQRFAAAVFYVDLLAEQGPLLGEPYTRQLDGKLRELRFHLERSAVRVTYW' A
#
# COMPACT_ATOMS: atom_id res chain seq x y z
N MET A 1 15.15 -4.78 -12.80
CA MET A 1 15.93 -4.82 -11.56
C MET A 1 14.94 -4.65 -10.42
N ALA A 2 14.91 -5.58 -9.45
CA ALA A 2 14.06 -5.41 -8.27
C ALA A 2 14.57 -4.20 -7.49
N TRP A 3 13.71 -3.21 -7.28
CA TRP A 3 14.05 -1.96 -6.59
C TRP A 3 14.05 -2.11 -5.06
N GLY A 4 13.54 -3.24 -4.55
CA GLY A 4 13.50 -3.59 -3.13
C GLY A 4 12.58 -4.77 -2.86
N THR A 5 12.32 -5.00 -1.58
CA THR A 5 11.30 -5.92 -1.08
C THR A 5 10.33 -5.12 -0.21
N VAL A 6 9.04 -5.43 -0.30
CA VAL A 6 8.04 -4.81 0.58
C VAL A 6 7.93 -5.64 1.85
N GLU A 7 8.15 -5.00 2.99
CA GLU A 7 7.96 -5.60 4.31
C GLU A 7 6.76 -4.93 5.00
N LEU A 8 6.03 -5.71 5.80
CA LEU A 8 4.83 -5.26 6.50
C LEU A 8 5.13 -5.05 7.99
N GLU A 9 4.87 -3.85 8.48
CA GLU A 9 4.82 -3.57 9.90
C GLU A 9 3.68 -4.36 10.58
N PRO A 10 3.82 -4.74 11.86
CA PRO A 10 2.81 -5.52 12.58
C PRO A 10 1.41 -4.92 12.53
N GLU A 11 1.27 -3.60 12.67
CA GLU A 11 -0.02 -2.92 12.59
C GLU A 11 -0.72 -3.12 11.23
N VAL A 12 0.06 -3.10 10.13
CA VAL A 12 -0.47 -3.30 8.78
C VAL A 12 -0.88 -4.77 8.58
N ARG A 13 -0.12 -5.71 9.15
CA ARG A 13 -0.46 -7.13 9.14
C ARG A 13 -1.77 -7.38 9.88
N ASP A 14 -1.87 -6.91 11.11
CA ASP A 14 -3.07 -7.08 11.95
C ASP A 14 -4.30 -6.47 11.27
N TRP A 15 -4.13 -5.31 10.65
CA TRP A 15 -5.17 -4.67 9.85
C TRP A 15 -5.60 -5.53 8.64
N LEU A 16 -4.64 -6.07 7.87
CA LEU A 16 -4.93 -6.95 6.72
C LEU A 16 -5.67 -8.21 7.15
N GLU A 17 -5.26 -8.84 8.26
CA GLU A 17 -5.87 -10.07 8.79
C GLU A 17 -7.32 -9.86 9.25
N ALA A 18 -7.69 -8.63 9.64
CA ALA A 18 -9.05 -8.27 10.02
C ALA A 18 -9.99 -7.98 8.81
N LEU A 19 -9.47 -7.92 7.58
CA LEU A 19 -10.27 -7.64 6.39
C LEU A 19 -11.10 -8.84 5.94
N THR A 20 -12.24 -8.56 5.30
CA THR A 20 -12.95 -9.57 4.52
C THR A 20 -12.09 -10.04 3.35
N THR A 21 -12.29 -11.25 2.86
CA THR A 21 -11.52 -11.81 1.73
C THR A 21 -11.47 -10.90 0.52
N GLN A 22 -12.59 -10.26 0.16
CA GLN A 22 -12.65 -9.34 -0.97
C GLN A 22 -11.82 -8.07 -0.74
N ARG A 23 -11.88 -7.50 0.46
CA ARG A 23 -11.10 -6.32 0.84
C ARG A 23 -9.61 -6.64 0.96
N PHE A 24 -9.28 -7.81 1.50
CA PHE A 24 -7.91 -8.32 1.57
C PHE A 24 -7.31 -8.46 0.17
N ALA A 25 -8.00 -9.12 -0.76
CA ALA A 25 -7.52 -9.27 -2.14
C ALA A 25 -7.30 -7.91 -2.83
N ALA A 26 -8.21 -6.96 -2.62
CA ALA A 26 -8.05 -5.60 -3.14
C ALA A 26 -6.85 -4.87 -2.52
N ALA A 27 -6.63 -4.98 -1.20
CA ALA A 27 -5.49 -4.38 -0.54
C ALA A 27 -4.15 -4.98 -1.03
N VAL A 28 -4.07 -6.31 -1.12
CA VAL A 28 -2.89 -7.03 -1.61
C VAL A 28 -2.55 -6.61 -3.05
N PHE A 29 -3.54 -6.42 -3.93
CA PHE A 29 -3.29 -5.91 -5.28
C PHE A 29 -2.51 -4.58 -5.30
N TYR A 30 -2.86 -3.63 -4.42
CA TYR A 30 -2.14 -2.35 -4.37
C TYR A 30 -0.76 -2.48 -3.72
N VAL A 31 -0.60 -3.40 -2.76
CA VAL A 31 0.72 -3.72 -2.18
C VAL A 31 1.63 -4.35 -3.22
N ASP A 32 1.11 -5.27 -4.04
CA ASP A 32 1.85 -5.88 -5.15
C ASP A 32 2.19 -4.85 -6.24
N LEU A 33 1.25 -3.95 -6.57
CA LEU A 33 1.53 -2.85 -7.49
C LEU A 33 2.66 -1.95 -6.97
N LEU A 34 2.66 -1.65 -5.67
CA LEU A 34 3.77 -0.97 -5.03
C LEU A 34 5.06 -1.81 -5.15
N ALA A 35 5.01 -3.11 -4.82
CA ALA A 35 6.13 -4.05 -4.92
C ALA A 35 6.74 -4.14 -6.33
N GLU A 36 5.93 -3.98 -7.38
CA GLU A 36 6.38 -4.03 -8.77
C GLU A 36 7.01 -2.71 -9.22
N GLN A 37 6.36 -1.58 -8.93
CA GLN A 37 6.72 -0.27 -9.49
C GLN A 37 7.65 0.54 -8.59
N GLY A 38 7.55 0.35 -7.28
CA GLY A 38 8.42 0.97 -6.29
C GLY A 38 8.41 2.50 -6.30
N PRO A 39 9.58 3.15 -6.30
CA PRO A 39 9.67 4.61 -6.33
C PRO A 39 9.02 5.24 -7.57
N LEU A 40 8.87 4.47 -8.65
CA LEU A 40 8.24 4.93 -9.90
C LEU A 40 6.71 4.98 -9.81
N LEU A 41 6.11 4.31 -8.81
CA LEU A 41 4.67 4.43 -8.59
C LEU A 41 4.36 5.85 -8.09
N GLY A 42 3.71 6.64 -8.95
CA GLY A 42 3.32 8.01 -8.67
C GLY A 42 1.82 8.19 -8.40
N GLU A 43 1.37 9.44 -8.45
CA GLU A 43 -0.05 9.77 -8.38
C GLU A 43 -0.84 9.13 -9.55
N PRO A 44 -2.10 8.70 -9.32
CA PRO A 44 -2.91 8.91 -8.11
C PRO A 44 -2.70 7.88 -6.99
N TYR A 45 -1.89 6.84 -7.22
CA TYR A 45 -1.73 5.71 -6.31
C TYR A 45 -0.87 6.03 -5.09
N THR A 46 0.10 6.91 -5.24
CA THR A 46 0.95 7.34 -4.12
C THR A 46 0.96 8.85 -3.98
N ARG A 47 1.34 9.34 -2.80
CA ARG A 47 1.65 10.75 -2.58
C ARG A 47 2.84 10.86 -1.64
N GLN A 48 3.77 11.76 -1.92
CA GLN A 48 4.86 12.08 -0.99
C GLN A 48 4.32 13.00 0.11
N LEU A 49 4.60 12.64 1.36
CA LEU A 49 4.17 13.40 2.54
C LEU A 49 5.28 14.31 3.04
N ASP A 50 6.43 13.72 3.41
CA ASP A 50 7.61 14.45 3.86
C ASP A 50 8.88 13.61 3.67
N GLY A 51 9.96 14.21 3.18
CA GLY A 51 11.22 13.50 2.92
C GLY A 51 11.00 12.22 2.08
N LYS A 52 11.32 11.05 2.66
CA LYS A 52 11.10 9.73 2.04
C LYS A 52 9.74 9.11 2.36
N LEU A 53 9.00 9.68 3.32
CA LEU A 53 7.69 9.19 3.72
C LEU A 53 6.67 9.42 2.60
N ARG A 54 6.01 8.34 2.22
CA ARG A 54 4.97 8.31 1.18
C ARG A 54 3.73 7.63 1.73
N GLU A 55 2.58 7.91 1.11
CA GLU A 55 1.34 7.16 1.33
C GLU A 55 0.96 6.40 0.06
N LEU A 56 0.53 5.16 0.22
CA LEU A 56 -0.21 4.38 -0.78
C LEU A 56 -1.71 4.65 -0.59
N ARG A 57 -2.41 4.91 -1.69
CA ARG A 57 -3.77 5.45 -1.72
C ARG A 57 -4.67 4.56 -2.56
N PHE A 58 -5.71 4.02 -1.95
CA PHE A 58 -6.73 3.24 -2.64
C PHE A 58 -8.07 3.31 -1.92
N HIS A 59 -9.07 2.67 -2.51
CA HIS A 59 -10.40 2.54 -1.91
C HIS A 59 -10.70 1.06 -1.69
N LEU A 60 -11.20 0.74 -0.50
CA LEU A 60 -11.84 -0.53 -0.19
C LEU A 60 -13.34 -0.28 -0.16
N GLU A 61 -14.02 -0.61 -1.26
CA GLU A 61 -15.43 -0.27 -1.50
C GLU A 61 -15.68 1.25 -1.38
N ARG A 62 -16.36 1.69 -0.31
CA ARG A 62 -16.68 3.10 -0.03
C ARG A 62 -15.69 3.77 0.93
N SER A 63 -14.69 3.03 1.40
CA SER A 63 -13.71 3.53 2.38
C SER A 63 -12.41 3.91 1.70
N ALA A 64 -12.00 5.17 1.82
CA ALA A 64 -10.67 5.60 1.40
C ALA A 64 -9.63 5.11 2.42
N VAL A 65 -8.62 4.38 1.94
CA VAL A 65 -7.52 3.84 2.77
C VAL A 65 -6.21 4.51 2.39
N ARG A 66 -5.39 4.79 3.40
CA ARG A 66 -4.04 5.35 3.26
C ARG A 66 -3.10 4.51 4.10
N VAL A 67 -2.05 3.99 3.48
CA VAL A 67 -1.00 3.23 4.16
C VAL A 67 0.33 3.95 3.93
N THR A 68 0.97 4.40 5.00
CA THR A 68 2.26 5.08 4.90
C THR A 68 3.41 4.09 4.77
N TYR A 69 4.45 4.44 4.01
CA TYR A 69 5.66 3.64 3.81
C TYR A 69 6.89 4.55 3.60
N TRP A 70 8.10 4.01 3.78
CA TRP A 70 9.37 4.74 3.71
C TRP A 70 10.50 3.92 3.09
#